data_AF-A0A6A6G824-F1
#
_entry.id   AF-A0A6A6G824-F1
#
_cell.length_a   1.000
_cell.length_b   1.000
_cell.length_c   1.000
_cell.angle_alpha   90.00
_cell.angle_beta   90.00
_cell.angle_gamma   90.00
#
_symmetry.space_group_name_H-M   'P 1'
#
loop_
_entity.id
_entity.type
_entity.pdbx_description
1 polymer ?
#
loop_
_entity_poly.entity_id
_entity_poly.type
_entity_poly.pdbx_seq_one_letter_code
_entity_poly.pdbx_strand_id
1 'polypeptide(L)'
;MPPKKAASTSNKRKSTDNAPAPEAKRSRTKDPKASHLYTDDNPETTLHGTGFKDKATALHTIELVSQRSVTYQFQTINTMLYRARGHAHKTSGIEDAIKIFQEWVDGYRGRKAELRQFPLLSKPKVKTYLERFDDGDFGVKKELQEVHGLKEAEEFARMYVDLGARKRLANTLVDNKKPEGEDWEVRRYKHLCSLVKEGRKWETGELWLDERERRPTGEHLVMILWGYSPSKKT
;
A
#
# COMPACT_ATOMS: atom_id res chain seq x y z
N MET A 1 -50.93 22.97 27.05
CA MET A 1 -52.09 22.66 26.19
C MET A 1 -51.90 23.31 24.82
N PRO A 2 -52.20 22.61 23.72
CA PRO A 2 -51.95 22.98 22.31
C PRO A 2 -53.12 23.85 21.77
N PRO A 3 -53.30 24.08 20.44
CA PRO A 3 -52.40 24.32 19.30
C PRO A 3 -52.84 25.58 18.49
N LYS A 4 -52.09 25.97 17.44
CA LYS A 4 -52.68 26.67 16.27
C LYS A 4 -52.28 25.99 14.96
N LYS A 5 -53.25 26.02 14.04
CA LYS A 5 -53.52 25.11 12.92
C LYS A 5 -52.65 25.34 11.67
N ALA A 6 -52.38 24.20 11.02
CA ALA A 6 -52.37 23.88 9.59
C ALA A 6 -52.72 24.96 8.54
N ALA A 7 -51.99 24.91 7.40
CA ALA A 7 -52.58 24.76 6.06
C ALA A 7 -51.52 24.36 5.01
N SER A 8 -51.86 23.36 4.20
CA SER A 8 -51.12 22.88 3.03
C SER A 8 -51.45 23.72 1.79
N THR A 9 -50.50 23.92 0.87
CA THR A 9 -50.85 24.03 -0.56
C THR A 9 -49.67 23.64 -1.45
N SER A 10 -49.91 22.63 -2.28
CA SER A 10 -49.13 22.24 -3.45
C SER A 10 -49.21 23.31 -4.55
N ASN A 11 -48.13 23.53 -5.31
CA ASN A 11 -48.30 24.07 -6.67
C ASN A 11 -47.26 23.53 -7.66
N LYS A 12 -47.73 23.33 -8.90
CA LYS A 12 -47.16 22.49 -9.97
C LYS A 12 -46.74 23.37 -11.16
N ARG A 13 -45.45 23.26 -11.56
CA ARG A 13 -44.82 23.39 -12.91
C ARG A 13 -45.16 24.54 -13.89
N LYS A 14 -44.10 25.19 -14.43
CA LYS A 14 -43.71 25.29 -15.87
C LYS A 14 -42.39 26.10 -16.00
N SER A 15 -41.28 25.50 -16.44
CA SER A 15 -40.73 25.41 -17.81
C SER A 15 -40.32 26.73 -18.48
N THR A 16 -39.02 26.97 -18.63
CA THR A 16 -38.40 27.67 -19.78
C THR A 16 -36.98 27.12 -19.96
N ASP A 17 -36.71 26.70 -21.20
CA ASP A 17 -35.50 26.02 -21.67
C ASP A 17 -34.34 26.98 -21.98
N ASN A 18 -33.17 26.35 -22.23
CA ASN A 18 -31.97 26.83 -22.92
C ASN A 18 -30.81 27.39 -22.07
N ALA A 19 -30.10 26.46 -21.41
CA ALA A 19 -28.64 26.54 -21.33
C ALA A 19 -28.06 25.13 -21.58
N PRO A 20 -27.11 24.92 -22.53
CA PRO A 20 -26.51 23.61 -22.73
C PRO A 20 -25.69 23.23 -21.50
N ALA A 21 -26.02 22.09 -20.89
CA ALA A 21 -25.23 21.50 -19.82
C ALA A 21 -23.80 21.23 -20.33
N PRO A 22 -22.73 21.55 -19.57
CA PRO A 22 -21.39 21.24 -19.99
C PRO A 22 -21.20 19.72 -20.03
N GLU A 23 -21.03 19.20 -21.25
CA GLU A 23 -20.70 17.81 -21.52
C GLU A 23 -19.53 17.37 -20.64
N ALA A 24 -19.76 16.35 -19.82
CA ALA A 24 -18.71 15.63 -19.10
C ALA A 24 -17.83 14.87 -20.10
N LYS A 25 -16.91 15.57 -20.77
CA LYS A 25 -15.82 14.93 -21.50
C LYS A 25 -14.77 14.47 -20.50
N ARG A 26 -14.96 13.25 -20.00
CA ARG A 26 -13.87 12.40 -19.51
C ARG A 26 -13.86 11.11 -20.31
N SER A 27 -13.61 11.21 -21.61
CA SER A 27 -13.08 10.08 -22.37
C SER A 27 -11.68 9.77 -21.83
N ARG A 28 -11.60 8.91 -20.81
CA ARG A 28 -10.33 8.24 -20.53
C ARG A 28 -10.15 7.23 -21.65
N THR A 29 -9.50 7.63 -22.74
CA THR A 29 -8.72 6.72 -23.55
C THR A 29 -7.66 6.14 -22.63
N LYS A 30 -7.99 5.05 -21.95
CA LYS A 30 -6.99 4.21 -21.30
C LYS A 30 -6.21 3.60 -22.45
N ASP A 31 -5.01 4.11 -22.65
CA ASP A 31 -4.02 3.44 -23.47
C ASP A 31 -3.93 1.99 -22.96
N PRO A 32 -4.24 0.96 -23.76
CA PRO A 32 -4.22 -0.43 -23.30
C PRO A 32 -2.82 -0.87 -22.85
N LYS A 33 -1.78 -0.09 -23.19
CA LYS A 33 -0.39 -0.26 -22.76
C LYS A 33 -0.05 0.35 -21.40
N ALA A 34 -0.92 1.13 -20.77
CA ALA A 34 -0.53 1.96 -19.62
C ALA A 34 -0.45 1.26 -18.25
N SER A 35 -0.88 0.00 -18.10
CA SER A 35 -0.77 -0.68 -16.79
C SER A 35 -1.00 -2.18 -16.87
N HIS A 36 -0.29 -2.89 -17.73
CA HIS A 36 -0.34 -4.35 -17.67
C HIS A 36 0.76 -4.83 -16.73
N LEU A 37 0.37 -5.20 -15.50
CA LEU A 37 1.26 -5.71 -14.45
C LEU A 37 2.02 -7.01 -14.86
N TYR A 38 1.77 -7.52 -16.08
CA TYR A 38 2.19 -8.81 -16.60
C TYR A 38 2.48 -8.79 -18.12
N THR A 39 2.63 -7.61 -18.73
CA THR A 39 3.22 -7.55 -20.07
C THR A 39 4.72 -7.40 -19.90
N ASP A 40 5.49 -7.99 -20.80
CA ASP A 40 6.96 -8.07 -20.83
C ASP A 40 7.65 -6.70 -21.03
N ASP A 41 6.95 -5.60 -20.70
CA ASP A 41 7.40 -4.22 -20.88
C ASP A 41 8.50 -3.83 -19.87
N ASN A 42 8.80 -4.69 -18.88
CA ASN A 42 9.96 -4.56 -17.99
C ASN A 42 10.45 -5.94 -17.47
N PRO A 43 11.09 -6.76 -18.32
CA PRO A 43 11.31 -8.20 -18.11
C PRO A 43 12.13 -8.52 -16.85
N GLU A 44 12.98 -7.59 -16.41
CA GLU A 44 13.82 -7.76 -15.21
C GLU A 44 13.02 -7.73 -13.90
N THR A 45 11.87 -7.05 -13.88
CA THR A 45 11.05 -6.88 -12.65
C THR A 45 9.73 -7.63 -12.69
N THR A 46 9.40 -8.23 -13.84
CA THR A 46 8.16 -9.00 -14.05
C THR A 46 8.27 -10.37 -13.39
N LEU A 47 7.22 -10.75 -12.67
CA LEU A 47 7.13 -12.08 -12.06
C LEU A 47 6.76 -13.12 -13.13
N HIS A 48 7.75 -13.90 -13.56
CA HIS A 48 7.58 -14.98 -14.55
C HIS A 48 6.96 -16.24 -13.94
N GLY A 49 6.20 -17.01 -14.72
CA GLY A 49 5.65 -18.30 -14.27
C GLY A 49 4.28 -18.26 -13.59
N THR A 50 3.64 -17.09 -13.50
CA THR A 50 2.23 -16.99 -13.07
C THR A 50 1.28 -17.55 -14.14
N GLY A 51 0.21 -18.23 -13.73
CA GLY A 51 -0.74 -18.83 -14.67
C GLY A 51 -1.99 -19.43 -14.03
N PHE A 52 -2.90 -19.93 -14.87
CA PHE A 52 -4.21 -20.44 -14.45
C PHE A 52 -4.69 -21.65 -15.28
N LYS A 53 -3.76 -22.38 -15.92
CA LYS A 53 -4.08 -23.51 -16.81
C LYS A 53 -4.79 -24.66 -16.08
N ASP A 54 -4.33 -24.95 -14.87
CA ASP A 54 -4.81 -26.05 -14.04
C ASP A 54 -4.57 -25.77 -12.55
N LYS A 55 -5.06 -26.68 -11.70
CA LYS A 55 -4.86 -26.65 -10.24
C LYS A 55 -3.40 -26.50 -9.83
N ALA A 56 -2.48 -27.23 -10.44
CA ALA A 56 -1.06 -27.19 -10.08
C ALA A 56 -0.45 -25.82 -10.39
N THR A 57 -0.78 -25.26 -11.56
CA THR A 57 -0.36 -23.92 -11.98
C THR A 57 -0.90 -22.83 -11.06
N ALA A 58 -2.15 -22.97 -10.61
CA ALA A 58 -2.76 -22.02 -9.68
C ALA A 58 -2.06 -22.03 -8.31
N LEU A 59 -1.79 -23.23 -7.76
CA LEU A 59 -1.03 -23.36 -6.51
C LEU A 59 0.39 -22.81 -6.65
N HIS A 60 1.07 -23.10 -7.76
CA HIS A 60 2.38 -22.53 -8.04
C HIS A 60 2.35 -21.00 -8.09
N THR A 61 1.32 -20.41 -8.69
CA THR A 61 1.16 -18.95 -8.74
C THR A 61 0.99 -18.35 -7.33
N ILE A 62 0.22 -19.01 -6.45
CA ILE A 62 0.07 -18.57 -5.05
C ILE A 62 1.40 -18.65 -4.31
N GLU A 63 2.13 -19.75 -4.47
CA GLU A 63 3.44 -19.95 -3.84
C GLU A 63 4.44 -18.89 -4.28
N LEU A 64 4.47 -18.60 -5.58
CA LEU A 64 5.39 -17.64 -6.18
C LEU A 64 5.21 -16.20 -5.65
N VAL A 65 3.98 -15.81 -5.31
CA VAL A 65 3.70 -14.49 -4.72
C VAL A 65 3.78 -14.48 -3.20
N SER A 66 3.98 -15.62 -2.53
CA SER A 66 3.85 -15.75 -1.07
C SER A 66 4.77 -14.83 -0.27
N GLN A 67 5.94 -14.48 -0.80
CA GLN A 67 6.93 -13.59 -0.16
C GLN A 67 6.60 -12.10 -0.32
N ARG A 68 5.62 -11.77 -1.17
CA ARG A 68 5.15 -10.40 -1.39
C ARG A 68 4.09 -10.00 -0.38
N SER A 69 3.75 -8.72 -0.33
CA SER A 69 2.69 -8.20 0.52
C SER A 69 1.35 -8.85 0.19
N VAL A 70 0.51 -9.06 1.21
CA VAL A 70 -0.86 -9.59 1.02
C VAL A 70 -1.64 -8.73 0.01
N THR A 71 -1.36 -7.43 -0.05
CA THR A 71 -1.88 -6.49 -1.04
C THR A 71 -1.43 -6.82 -2.47
N TYR A 72 -0.15 -7.16 -2.70
CA TYR A 72 0.36 -7.60 -4.01
C TYR A 72 -0.16 -8.98 -4.39
N GLN A 73 -0.14 -9.93 -3.44
CA GLN A 73 -0.67 -11.28 -3.62
C GLN A 73 -2.12 -11.22 -4.13
N PHE A 74 -2.96 -10.39 -3.49
CA PHE A 74 -4.33 -10.19 -3.92
C PHE A 74 -4.44 -9.60 -5.32
N GLN A 75 -3.67 -8.56 -5.65
CA GLN A 75 -3.68 -7.99 -7.00
C GLN A 75 -3.36 -9.05 -8.07
N THR A 76 -2.38 -9.90 -7.79
CA THR A 76 -1.94 -10.97 -8.70
C THR A 76 -2.98 -12.06 -8.86
N ILE A 77 -3.38 -12.66 -7.75
CA ILE A 77 -4.31 -13.78 -7.73
C ILE A 77 -5.68 -13.36 -8.26
N ASN A 78 -6.16 -12.17 -7.89
CA ASN A 78 -7.42 -11.62 -8.40
C ASN A 78 -7.35 -11.38 -9.92
N THR A 79 -6.22 -10.90 -10.44
CA THR A 79 -6.03 -10.75 -11.89
C THR A 79 -6.09 -12.10 -12.60
N MET A 80 -5.40 -13.12 -12.08
CA MET A 80 -5.43 -14.47 -12.66
C MET A 80 -6.82 -15.10 -12.60
N LEU A 81 -7.55 -14.90 -11.50
CA LEU A 81 -8.95 -15.32 -11.36
C LEU A 81 -9.86 -14.71 -12.44
N TYR A 82 -9.78 -13.39 -12.67
CA TYR A 82 -10.59 -12.74 -13.70
C TYR A 82 -10.20 -13.18 -15.12
N ARG A 83 -8.90 -13.39 -15.37
CA ARG A 83 -8.42 -13.93 -16.67
C ARG A 83 -8.92 -15.35 -16.90
N ALA A 84 -8.86 -16.21 -15.90
CA ALA A 84 -9.38 -17.57 -15.96
C ALA A 84 -10.91 -17.59 -16.21
N ARG A 85 -11.66 -16.74 -15.50
CA ARG A 85 -13.12 -16.58 -15.68
C ARG A 85 -13.51 -16.06 -17.06
N GLY A 86 -12.67 -15.21 -17.66
CA GLY A 86 -12.88 -14.66 -19.00
C GLY A 86 -12.31 -15.50 -20.14
N HIS A 87 -11.67 -16.64 -19.85
CA HIS A 87 -11.02 -17.46 -20.88
C HIS A 87 -12.06 -18.09 -21.82
N ALA A 88 -11.85 -17.98 -23.13
CA ALA A 88 -12.82 -18.42 -24.15
C ALA A 88 -13.06 -19.94 -24.13
N HIS A 89 -12.03 -20.72 -23.81
CA HIS A 89 -12.11 -22.19 -23.74
C HIS A 89 -11.78 -22.66 -22.32
N LYS A 90 -12.79 -22.77 -21.46
CA LYS A 90 -12.62 -23.24 -20.08
C LYS A 90 -12.54 -24.76 -20.07
N THR A 91 -11.35 -25.27 -19.80
CA THR A 91 -11.13 -26.70 -19.52
C THR A 91 -11.48 -27.00 -18.07
N SER A 92 -11.65 -28.28 -17.72
CA SER A 92 -11.79 -28.70 -16.32
C SER A 92 -10.63 -28.20 -15.44
N GLY A 93 -9.41 -28.17 -15.98
CA GLY A 93 -8.24 -27.62 -15.28
C GLY A 93 -8.40 -26.14 -14.94
N ILE A 94 -8.88 -25.32 -15.88
CA ILE A 94 -9.13 -23.89 -15.63
C ILE A 94 -10.22 -23.71 -14.58
N GLU A 95 -11.28 -24.52 -14.60
CA GLU A 95 -12.31 -24.48 -13.57
C GLU A 95 -11.76 -24.82 -12.17
N ASP A 96 -10.84 -25.78 -12.07
CA ASP A 96 -10.17 -26.07 -10.80
C ASP A 96 -9.24 -24.95 -10.35
N ALA A 97 -8.53 -24.29 -11.27
CA ALA A 97 -7.75 -23.09 -10.97
C ALA A 97 -8.63 -21.95 -10.44
N ILE A 98 -9.81 -21.74 -11.03
CA ILE A 98 -10.78 -20.73 -10.59
C ILE A 98 -11.20 -20.98 -9.14
N LYS A 99 -11.51 -22.23 -8.76
CA LYS A 99 -11.90 -22.58 -7.38
C LYS A 99 -10.80 -22.21 -6.38
N ILE A 100 -9.55 -22.58 -6.67
CA ILE A 100 -8.39 -22.31 -5.80
C ILE A 100 -8.17 -20.81 -5.61
N PHE A 101 -8.18 -20.04 -6.70
CA PHE A 101 -8.01 -18.60 -6.58
C PHE A 101 -9.18 -17.91 -5.89
N GLN A 102 -10.41 -18.39 -6.10
CA GLN A 102 -11.59 -17.84 -5.43
C GLN A 102 -11.51 -18.07 -3.92
N GLU A 103 -11.20 -19.30 -3.48
CA GLU A 103 -10.99 -19.63 -2.07
C GLU A 103 -9.90 -18.75 -1.44
N TRP A 104 -8.78 -18.58 -2.13
CA TRP A 104 -7.73 -17.67 -1.67
C TRP A 104 -8.26 -16.23 -1.55
N VAL A 105 -8.93 -15.70 -2.58
CA VAL A 105 -9.46 -14.33 -2.61
C VAL A 105 -10.48 -14.07 -1.50
N ASP A 106 -11.33 -15.04 -1.19
CA ASP A 106 -12.34 -14.90 -0.13
C ASP A 106 -11.70 -14.73 1.25
N GLY A 107 -10.58 -15.41 1.51
CA GLY A 107 -9.81 -15.26 2.74
C GLY A 107 -8.95 -13.98 2.83
N TYR A 108 -8.81 -13.19 1.75
CA TYR A 108 -7.92 -12.03 1.71
C TYR A 108 -8.24 -10.99 2.79
N ARG A 109 -9.53 -10.69 3.00
CA ARG A 109 -9.94 -9.67 3.98
C ARG A 109 -9.56 -10.07 5.40
N GLY A 110 -9.67 -11.37 5.74
CA GLY A 110 -9.25 -11.90 7.04
C GLY A 110 -7.74 -11.77 7.24
N ARG A 111 -6.95 -12.31 6.31
CA ARG A 111 -5.48 -12.20 6.36
C ARG A 111 -4.99 -10.76 6.44
N LYS A 112 -5.65 -9.82 5.75
CA LYS A 112 -5.30 -8.40 5.81
C LYS A 112 -5.69 -7.74 7.13
N ALA A 113 -6.80 -8.16 7.75
CA ALA A 113 -7.27 -7.63 9.03
C ALA A 113 -6.41 -8.11 10.22
N GLU A 114 -5.82 -9.30 10.12
CA GLU A 114 -4.87 -9.83 11.10
C GLU A 114 -3.56 -9.03 11.16
N LEU A 115 -3.21 -8.31 10.09
CA LEU A 115 -2.01 -7.47 10.07
C LEU A 115 -2.19 -6.23 10.95
N ARG A 116 -1.24 -6.06 11.87
CA ARG A 116 -1.04 -4.82 12.64
C ARG A 116 -0.99 -3.59 11.73
N GLN A 117 -1.61 -2.50 12.19
CA GLN A 117 -1.71 -1.26 11.44
C GLN A 117 -0.52 -0.33 11.72
N PHE A 118 0.20 0.04 10.67
CA PHE A 118 1.26 1.04 10.73
C PHE A 118 1.01 2.12 9.68
N PRO A 119 0.14 3.11 9.97
CA PRO A 119 -0.17 4.20 9.05
C PRO A 119 1.11 4.87 8.53
N LEU A 120 1.13 5.11 7.22
CA LEU A 120 2.29 5.66 6.55
C LEU A 120 2.34 7.19 6.73
N LEU A 121 3.48 7.72 7.17
CA LEU A 121 3.73 9.16 7.21
C LEU A 121 3.76 9.73 5.78
N SER A 122 3.40 11.00 5.62
CA SER A 122 3.46 11.65 4.32
C SER A 122 4.92 11.81 3.87
N LYS A 123 5.15 11.76 2.54
CA LYS A 123 6.49 11.92 1.97
C LYS A 123 7.19 13.22 2.40
N PRO A 124 6.51 14.40 2.45
CA PRO A 124 7.15 15.62 2.92
C PRO A 124 7.66 15.49 4.35
N LYS A 125 6.91 14.83 5.25
CA LYS A 125 7.37 14.62 6.63
C LYS A 125 8.61 13.74 6.67
N VAL A 126 8.57 12.58 6.02
CA VAL A 126 9.73 11.67 5.99
C VAL A 126 10.95 12.38 5.37
N LYS A 127 10.74 13.14 4.29
CA LYS A 127 11.78 13.95 3.65
C LYS A 127 12.42 14.95 4.60
N THR A 128 11.63 15.71 5.36
CA THR A 128 12.16 16.68 6.34
C THR A 128 13.04 16.01 7.40
N TYR A 129 12.65 14.84 7.92
CA TYR A 129 13.50 14.13 8.89
C TYR A 129 14.74 13.50 8.25
N LEU A 130 14.64 13.04 7.01
CA LEU A 130 15.77 12.53 6.26
C LEU A 130 16.82 13.62 5.98
N GLU A 131 16.39 14.82 5.58
CA GLU A 131 17.28 15.97 5.37
C GLU A 131 18.00 16.37 6.67
N ARG A 132 17.26 16.52 7.77
CA ARG A 132 17.84 16.80 9.09
C ARG A 132 18.81 15.72 9.56
N PHE A 133 18.53 14.46 9.22
CA PHE A 133 19.43 13.35 9.50
C PHE A 133 20.72 13.44 8.69
N ASP A 134 20.62 13.79 7.41
CA ASP A 134 21.77 14.00 6.53
C ASP A 134 22.65 15.16 7.02
N ASP A 135 22.04 16.24 7.52
CA ASP A 135 22.68 17.43 8.09
C ASP A 135 23.31 17.19 9.48
N GLY A 136 22.96 16.08 10.14
CA GLY A 136 23.50 15.71 11.46
C GLY A 136 22.79 16.37 12.65
N ASP A 137 21.60 16.94 12.46
CA ASP A 137 20.80 17.61 13.52
C ASP A 137 20.52 16.71 14.73
N PHE A 138 20.52 15.39 14.54
CA PHE A 138 20.17 14.43 15.59
C PHE A 138 21.38 13.94 16.41
N GLY A 139 22.62 14.30 16.05
CA GLY A 139 23.85 13.91 16.75
C GLY A 139 24.91 13.29 15.85
N VAL A 140 26.04 12.87 16.44
CA VAL A 140 27.19 12.30 15.70
C VAL A 140 26.73 11.03 14.98
N LYS A 141 26.82 11.00 13.64
CA LYS A 141 26.43 9.84 12.81
C LYS A 141 26.98 8.50 13.34
N LYS A 142 28.12 8.52 14.03
CA LYS A 142 28.73 7.34 14.66
C LYS A 142 27.89 6.73 15.80
N GLU A 143 27.32 7.55 16.69
CA GLU A 143 26.46 7.08 17.78
C GLU A 143 25.10 6.62 17.25
N LEU A 144 24.60 7.29 16.21
CA LEU A 144 23.36 6.90 15.54
C LEU A 144 23.53 5.61 14.71
N GLN A 145 24.70 5.37 14.11
CA GLN A 145 24.99 4.14 13.36
C GLN A 145 24.97 2.87 14.22
N GLU A 146 25.12 3.00 15.54
CA GLU A 146 24.96 1.90 16.49
C GLU A 146 23.48 1.57 16.77
N VAL A 147 22.56 2.48 16.41
CA VAL A 147 21.11 2.24 16.53
C VAL A 147 20.70 1.17 15.53
N HIS A 148 20.25 0.04 16.06
CA HIS A 148 19.84 -1.12 15.26
C HIS A 148 18.73 -0.75 14.26
N GLY A 149 18.93 -1.10 12.99
CA GLY A 149 17.95 -0.89 11.92
C GLY A 149 17.93 0.52 11.30
N LEU A 150 18.85 1.41 11.68
CA LEU A 150 18.90 2.77 11.14
C LEU A 150 19.28 2.81 9.66
N LYS A 151 20.26 2.01 9.22
CA LYS A 151 20.71 1.98 7.83
C LYS A 151 19.58 1.56 6.89
N GLU A 152 18.85 0.53 7.28
CA GLU A 152 17.71 0.00 6.54
C GLU A 152 16.53 1.00 6.54
N ALA A 153 16.32 1.71 7.65
CA ALA A 153 15.33 2.77 7.74
C ALA A 153 15.66 3.95 6.81
N GLU A 154 16.94 4.35 6.76
CA GLU A 154 17.44 5.37 5.84
C GLU A 154 17.23 4.96 4.38
N GLU A 155 17.58 3.73 4.02
CA GLU A 155 17.38 3.18 2.68
C GLU A 155 15.91 3.23 2.26
N PHE A 156 15.01 2.78 3.16
CA PHE A 156 13.57 2.89 2.94
C PHE A 156 13.12 4.35 2.80
N ALA A 157 13.60 5.26 3.64
CA ALA A 157 13.20 6.66 3.62
C ALA A 157 13.56 7.31 2.29
N ARG A 158 14.79 7.09 1.79
CA ARG A 158 15.24 7.57 0.47
C ARG A 158 14.36 7.02 -0.64
N MET A 159 14.15 5.70 -0.68
CA MET A 159 13.27 5.06 -1.66
C MET A 159 11.84 5.60 -1.60
N TYR A 160 11.27 5.77 -0.41
CA TYR A 160 9.90 6.21 -0.22
C TYR A 160 9.67 7.67 -0.64
N VAL A 161 10.63 8.55 -0.35
CA VAL A 161 10.61 9.96 -0.76
C VAL A 161 10.67 10.08 -2.29
N ASP A 162 11.54 9.30 -2.93
CA ASP A 162 11.74 9.30 -4.39
C ASP A 162 10.68 8.51 -5.16
N LEU A 163 9.86 7.73 -4.46
CA LEU A 163 8.81 6.92 -5.06
C LEU A 163 7.85 7.80 -5.88
N GLY A 164 7.54 7.41 -7.12
CA GLY A 164 6.58 8.17 -7.95
C GLY A 164 5.17 8.25 -7.32
N ALA A 165 4.42 9.33 -7.58
CA ALA A 165 3.12 9.59 -6.95
C ALA A 165 2.06 8.49 -7.15
N ARG A 166 2.17 7.69 -8.22
CA ARG A 166 1.26 6.57 -8.53
C ARG A 166 1.82 5.20 -8.14
N LYS A 167 3.09 5.12 -7.75
CA LYS A 167 3.72 3.87 -7.33
C LYS A 167 3.36 3.57 -5.86
N ARG A 168 3.17 2.29 -5.56
CA ARG A 168 2.79 1.77 -4.23
C ARG A 168 3.90 0.89 -3.70
N LEU A 169 4.07 0.84 -2.38
CA LEU A 169 5.07 -0.01 -1.72
C LEU A 169 4.91 -1.49 -2.08
N ALA A 170 3.69 -2.02 -2.09
CA ALA A 170 3.38 -3.37 -2.56
C ALA A 170 3.88 -3.70 -3.98
N ASN A 171 4.07 -2.68 -4.82
CA ASN A 171 4.48 -2.86 -6.22
C ASN A 171 5.94 -2.39 -6.45
N THR A 172 6.69 -2.14 -5.37
CA THR A 172 8.10 -1.74 -5.43
C THR A 172 8.94 -2.85 -4.78
N LEU A 173 9.78 -3.50 -5.58
CA LEU A 173 10.73 -4.51 -5.12
C LEU A 173 11.80 -3.91 -4.20
N VAL A 174 12.23 -4.68 -3.21
CA VAL A 174 13.46 -4.37 -2.48
C VAL A 174 14.68 -4.72 -3.33
N ASP A 175 14.67 -5.88 -3.97
CA ASP A 175 15.73 -6.30 -4.90
C ASP A 175 15.12 -6.61 -6.26
N ASN A 176 15.43 -5.79 -7.26
CA ASN A 176 14.94 -5.98 -8.63
C ASN A 176 15.45 -7.29 -9.26
N LYS A 177 16.55 -7.87 -8.75
CA LYS A 177 17.09 -9.14 -9.25
C LYS A 177 16.33 -10.36 -8.73
N LYS A 178 15.41 -10.16 -7.77
CA LYS A 178 14.57 -11.22 -7.19
C LYS A 178 13.10 -10.83 -7.29
N PRO A 179 12.46 -10.96 -8.47
CA PRO A 179 11.05 -10.62 -8.67
C PRO A 179 10.08 -11.39 -7.77
N GLU A 180 10.44 -12.59 -7.33
CA GLU A 180 9.70 -13.40 -6.35
C GLU A 180 9.96 -12.96 -4.90
N GLY A 181 10.98 -12.13 -4.69
CA GLY A 181 11.39 -11.62 -3.38
C GLY A 181 10.42 -10.60 -2.79
N GLU A 182 10.75 -10.09 -1.60
CA GLU A 182 9.87 -9.20 -0.87
C GLU A 182 9.77 -7.79 -1.49
N ASP A 183 8.62 -7.17 -1.29
CA ASP A 183 8.40 -5.76 -1.60
C ASP A 183 8.63 -4.87 -0.36
N TRP A 184 8.70 -3.57 -0.59
CA TRP A 184 8.93 -2.61 0.48
C TRP A 184 7.80 -2.54 1.51
N GLU A 185 6.58 -2.98 1.19
CA GLU A 185 5.48 -3.06 2.15
C GLU A 185 5.73 -4.19 3.18
N VAL A 186 6.19 -5.36 2.72
CA VAL A 186 6.59 -6.48 3.59
C VAL A 186 7.82 -6.13 4.42
N ARG A 187 8.87 -5.62 3.79
CA ARG A 187 10.12 -5.24 4.49
C ARG A 187 9.82 -4.25 5.61
N ARG A 188 9.09 -3.17 5.29
CA ARG A 188 8.64 -2.18 6.28
C ARG A 188 7.83 -2.82 7.40
N TYR A 189 6.85 -3.67 7.07
CA TYR A 189 6.00 -4.31 8.06
C TYR A 189 6.80 -5.17 9.05
N LYS A 190 7.72 -6.01 8.56
CA LYS A 190 8.59 -6.86 9.40
C LYS A 190 9.41 -6.02 10.38
N HIS A 191 10.05 -4.96 9.92
CA HIS A 191 10.85 -4.07 10.78
C HIS A 191 9.99 -3.30 11.80
N LEU A 192 8.82 -2.80 11.40
CA LEU A 192 7.95 -2.11 12.35
C LEU A 192 7.37 -3.07 13.41
N CYS A 193 7.10 -4.32 13.06
CA CYS A 193 6.72 -5.34 14.02
C CYS A 193 7.83 -5.64 15.04
N SER A 194 9.11 -5.66 14.62
CA SER A 194 10.23 -5.88 15.53
C SER A 194 10.51 -4.67 16.43
N LEU A 195 10.35 -3.45 15.90
CA LEU A 195 10.58 -2.21 16.65
C LEU A 195 9.46 -1.87 17.63
N VAL A 196 8.21 -2.11 17.22
CA VAL A 196 7.03 -1.79 18.01
C VAL A 196 6.48 -3.08 18.59
N LYS A 197 6.74 -3.36 19.87
CA LYS A 197 6.13 -4.51 20.56
C LYS A 197 4.61 -4.38 20.59
N GLU A 198 3.91 -5.50 20.49
CA GLU A 198 2.45 -5.51 20.52
C GLU A 198 1.92 -4.97 21.86
N GLY A 199 0.88 -4.13 21.79
CA GLY A 199 0.32 -3.46 22.98
C GLY A 199 1.21 -2.38 23.60
N ARG A 200 2.39 -2.07 23.04
CA ARG A 200 3.27 -1.00 23.55
C ARG A 200 2.53 0.34 23.50
N LYS A 201 2.38 0.94 24.68
CA LYS A 201 1.97 2.34 24.84
C LYS A 201 3.22 3.20 24.93
N TRP A 202 3.14 4.40 24.40
CA TRP A 202 4.24 5.35 24.34
C TRP A 202 3.89 6.56 25.17
N GLU A 203 4.79 6.97 26.06
CA GLU A 203 4.68 8.25 26.74
C GLU A 203 5.33 9.36 25.90
N THR A 204 4.83 10.59 26.00
CA THR A 204 5.28 11.72 25.17
C THR A 204 6.80 11.94 25.25
N GLY A 205 7.42 11.69 26.41
CA GLY A 205 8.86 11.87 26.63
C GLY A 205 9.75 10.72 26.11
N GLU A 206 9.17 9.57 25.75
CA GLU A 206 9.97 8.43 25.23
C GLU A 206 10.31 8.58 23.75
N LEU A 207 9.50 9.34 23.03
CA LEU A 207 9.61 9.52 21.58
C LEU A 207 10.41 10.77 21.20
N TRP A 208 10.46 11.78 22.08
CA TRP A 208 11.05 13.07 21.79
C TRP A 208 12.08 13.42 22.86
N LEU A 209 13.30 13.71 22.42
CA LEU A 209 14.30 14.38 23.25
C LEU A 209 13.90 15.84 23.49
N ASP A 210 13.37 16.49 22.45
CA ASP A 210 12.76 17.81 22.53
C ASP A 210 11.53 17.87 21.60
N GLU A 211 10.34 18.06 22.17
CA GLU A 211 9.09 18.12 21.41
C GLU A 211 8.92 19.45 20.65
N ARG A 212 9.48 20.56 21.15
CA ARG A 212 9.40 21.88 20.51
C ARG A 212 10.27 21.94 19.27
N GLU A 213 11.47 21.37 19.35
CA GLU A 213 12.42 21.28 18.24
C GLU A 213 12.15 20.08 17.32
N ARG A 214 11.11 19.29 17.62
CA ARG A 214 10.79 18.02 16.94
C ARG A 214 12.03 17.14 16.81
N ARG A 215 12.75 16.97 17.91
CA ARG A 215 13.96 16.16 17.99
C ARG A 215 13.60 14.78 18.57
N PRO A 216 13.48 13.74 17.74
CA PRO A 216 13.12 12.41 18.19
C PRO A 216 14.28 11.73 18.94
N THR A 217 13.96 10.72 19.74
CA THR A 217 14.95 9.75 20.21
C THR A 217 15.48 8.90 19.05
N GLY A 218 16.60 8.18 19.24
CA GLY A 218 17.15 7.30 18.20
C GLY A 218 16.14 6.23 17.73
N GLU A 219 15.45 5.57 18.66
CA GLU A 219 14.39 4.60 18.33
C GLU A 219 13.26 5.25 17.52
N HIS A 220 12.81 6.44 17.91
CA HIS A 220 11.73 7.12 17.22
C HIS A 220 12.16 7.63 15.84
N LEU A 221 13.41 8.08 15.69
CA LEU A 221 13.98 8.46 14.40
C LEU A 221 13.95 7.27 13.43
N VAL A 222 14.35 6.08 13.87
CA VAL A 222 14.27 4.85 13.06
C VAL A 222 12.84 4.59 12.61
N MET A 223 11.84 4.73 13.50
CA MET A 223 10.43 4.58 13.12
C MET A 223 9.98 5.61 12.08
N ILE A 224 10.35 6.87 12.29
CA ILE A 224 10.01 7.98 11.38
C ILE A 224 10.60 7.75 9.99
N LEU A 225 11.86 7.29 9.94
CA LEU A 225 12.52 6.96 8.67
C LEU A 225 11.84 5.76 8.01
N TRP A 226 11.36 4.75 8.76
CA TRP A 226 10.42 3.72 8.28
C TRP A 226 9.02 4.25 7.91
N GLY A 227 8.81 5.58 7.91
CA GLY A 227 7.55 6.21 7.56
C GLY A 227 6.44 5.92 8.55
N TYR A 228 6.75 5.74 9.83
CA TYR A 228 5.77 5.51 10.88
C TYR A 228 6.08 6.36 12.11
N SER A 229 5.04 6.81 12.79
CA SER A 229 5.21 7.32 14.14
C SER A 229 3.99 6.95 14.99
N PRO A 230 4.20 6.47 16.22
CA PRO A 230 3.12 6.28 17.17
C PRO A 230 2.57 7.61 17.72
N SER A 231 3.31 8.72 17.58
CA SER A 231 2.83 10.04 17.99
C SER A 231 1.99 10.71 16.91
N LYS A 232 0.89 11.35 17.32
CA LYS A 232 0.05 12.17 16.44
C LYS A 232 0.70 13.52 16.07
N LYS A 233 1.75 13.93 16.78
CA LYS A 233 2.39 15.25 16.65
C LYS A 233 3.56 15.28 15.65
N THR A 234 3.85 14.14 15.03
CA THR A 234 4.93 13.94 14.04
C THR A 234 4.61 14.55 12.69
#